data_AF-A0A849R5A7-F1
#
_entry.id   AF-A0A849R5A7-F1
#
_cell.length_a   1.000
_cell.length_b   1.000
_cell.length_c   1.000
_cell.angle_alpha   90.00
_cell.angle_beta   90.00
_cell.angle_gamma   90.00
#
_symmetry.space_group_name_H-M   'P 1'
#
loop_
_entity.id
_entity.type
_entity.pdbx_description
1 polymer ?
#
loop_
_entity_poly.entity_id
_entity_poly.type
_entity_poly.pdbx_seq_one_letter_code
_entity_poly.pdbx_strand_id
1 'polypeptide(L)'
;MKEVLVDTNALFIPGEFGVDIFEELERLGYRHIIVLKAVMNELDRLRRELKGKDKRAANVGYSLLLRYLQHNASEQEQIPGRCKVTLNEADVGEMNTDELILEVAVKRNAAVLTIDEPLKRKLTKAGIVTVYLRGKSRLEES
;
A
#
# COMPACT_ATOMS: atom_id res chain seq x y z
N MET A 1 -17.72 -1.35 1.23
CA MET A 1 -16.63 -1.41 0.24
C MET A 1 -15.35 -1.71 1.01
N LYS A 2 -14.56 -2.73 0.64
CA LYS A 2 -13.31 -3.05 1.37
C LYS A 2 -12.24 -2.02 1.03
N GLU A 3 -11.68 -1.39 2.05
CA GLU A 3 -10.55 -0.45 1.93
C GLU A 3 -9.27 -1.06 2.50
N VAL A 4 -8.13 -0.69 1.94
CA VAL A 4 -6.80 -1.11 2.43
C VAL A 4 -5.81 0.05 2.37
N LEU A 5 -5.03 0.22 3.43
CA LEU A 5 -3.85 1.07 3.43
C LEU A 5 -2.63 0.29 2.99
N VAL A 6 -1.78 0.91 2.17
CA VAL A 6 -0.50 0.34 1.75
C VAL A 6 0.63 1.09 2.44
N ASP A 7 1.43 0.34 3.21
CA ASP A 7 2.66 0.81 3.85
C ASP A 7 3.83 0.91 2.83
N THR A 8 4.82 1.76 3.10
CA THR A 8 6.02 1.95 2.25
C THR A 8 6.71 0.62 1.97
N ASN A 9 6.87 -0.21 3.00
CA ASN A 9 7.57 -1.48 2.88
C ASN A 9 6.90 -2.44 1.88
N ALA A 10 5.58 -2.39 1.76
CA ALA A 10 4.86 -3.20 0.80
C ALA A 10 5.07 -2.77 -0.65
N LEU A 11 5.43 -1.50 -0.89
CA LEU A 11 5.71 -0.98 -2.23
C LEU A 11 7.01 -1.54 -2.84
N PHE A 12 7.83 -2.24 -2.06
CA PHE A 12 9.00 -2.97 -2.58
C PHE A 12 8.64 -4.32 -3.19
N ILE A 13 7.52 -4.92 -2.79
CA ILE A 13 7.08 -6.26 -3.22
C ILE A 13 7.07 -6.42 -4.76
N PRO A 14 6.54 -5.46 -5.55
CA PRO A 14 6.54 -5.58 -7.01
C PRO A 14 7.93 -5.73 -7.60
N GLY A 15 8.91 -5.01 -7.04
CA GLY A 15 10.27 -5.03 -7.52
C GLY A 15 11.11 -6.19 -7.00
N GLU A 16 10.81 -6.69 -5.80
CA GLU A 16 11.53 -7.80 -5.18
C GLU A 16 11.04 -9.17 -5.64
N PHE A 17 9.72 -9.32 -5.83
CA PHE A 17 9.07 -10.60 -6.07
C PHE A 17 8.30 -10.65 -7.39
N GLY A 18 8.19 -9.54 -8.12
CA GLY A 18 7.46 -9.50 -9.39
C GLY A 18 5.94 -9.62 -9.22
N VAL A 19 5.41 -9.24 -8.04
CA VAL A 19 3.99 -9.35 -7.70
C VAL A 19 3.32 -7.98 -7.83
N ASP A 20 2.30 -7.87 -8.67
CA ASP A 20 1.46 -6.67 -8.72
C ASP A 20 0.53 -6.65 -7.49
N ILE A 21 0.94 -5.90 -6.47
CA ILE A 21 0.19 -5.82 -5.20
C ILE A 21 -1.22 -5.25 -5.39
N PHE A 22 -1.44 -4.40 -6.40
CA PHE A 22 -2.75 -3.77 -6.60
C PHE A 22 -3.73 -4.75 -7.24
N GLU A 23 -3.29 -5.54 -8.21
CA GLU A 23 -4.08 -6.65 -8.75
C GLU A 23 -4.39 -7.69 -7.67
N GLU A 24 -3.43 -8.02 -6.81
CA GLU A 24 -3.65 -8.97 -5.72
C GLU A 24 -4.61 -8.45 -4.65
N LEU A 25 -4.56 -7.15 -4.32
CA LEU A 25 -5.54 -6.51 -3.44
C LEU A 25 -6.94 -6.51 -4.09
N GLU A 26 -7.03 -6.22 -5.38
CA GLU A 26 -8.28 -6.31 -6.14
C GLU A 26 -8.85 -7.74 -6.12
N ARG A 27 -8.00 -8.76 -6.29
CA ARG A 27 -8.37 -10.18 -6.18
C ARG A 27 -8.92 -10.55 -4.80
N LEU A 28 -8.41 -9.95 -3.72
CA LEU A 28 -8.94 -10.10 -2.36
C LEU A 28 -10.24 -9.30 -2.11
N GLY A 29 -10.69 -8.54 -3.10
CA GLY A 29 -11.94 -7.77 -3.07
C GLY A 29 -11.78 -6.34 -2.57
N TYR A 30 -10.55 -5.83 -2.41
CA TYR A 30 -10.31 -4.43 -2.07
C TYR A 30 -10.60 -3.54 -3.28
N ARG A 31 -11.53 -2.61 -3.11
CA ARG A 31 -11.96 -1.69 -4.17
C ARG A 31 -11.42 -0.29 -3.99
N HIS A 32 -10.92 0.04 -2.80
CA HIS A 32 -10.28 1.30 -2.53
C HIS A 32 -8.95 1.07 -1.82
N ILE A 33 -7.87 1.41 -2.50
CA ILE A 33 -6.49 1.25 -2.04
C ILE A 33 -5.98 2.66 -1.71
N ILE A 34 -5.52 2.83 -0.49
CA ILE A 34 -5.14 4.13 0.07
C ILE A 34 -3.64 4.11 0.32
N VAL A 35 -2.93 5.08 -0.26
CA VAL A 35 -1.51 5.29 0.00
C VAL A 35 -1.34 6.64 0.67
N LEU A 36 -0.66 6.67 1.82
CA LEU A 36 -0.41 7.94 2.51
C LEU A 36 0.60 8.77 1.69
N LYS A 37 0.41 10.09 1.65
CA LYS A 37 1.36 10.98 0.98
C LYS A 37 2.77 10.88 1.60
N ALA A 38 2.84 10.67 2.92
CA ALA A 38 4.09 10.40 3.63
C ALA A 38 4.83 9.16 3.09
N VAL A 39 4.10 8.06 2.87
CA VAL A 39 4.62 6.82 2.27
C VAL A 39 5.17 7.06 0.86
N MET A 40 4.46 7.85 0.05
CA MET A 40 4.90 8.22 -1.30
C MET A 40 6.20 9.03 -1.27
N ASN A 41 6.31 10.00 -0.36
CA ASN A 41 7.50 10.83 -0.19
C ASN A 41 8.71 10.01 0.27
N GLU A 42 8.50 9.09 1.20
CA GLU A 42 9.52 8.16 1.67
C GLU A 42 10.03 7.28 0.53
N LEU A 43 9.12 6.70 -0.27
CA LEU A 43 9.50 5.89 -1.43
C LEU A 43 10.31 6.69 -2.46
N ASP A 44 9.94 7.94 -2.73
CA ASP A 44 10.72 8.82 -3.63
C ASP A 44 12.13 9.07 -3.09
N ARG A 45 12.26 9.29 -1.79
CA ARG A 45 13.57 9.45 -1.13
C ARG A 45 14.40 8.17 -1.24
N LEU A 46 13.84 7.02 -0.89
CA LEU A 46 14.50 5.71 -0.94
C LEU A 46 15.01 5.39 -2.36
N ARG A 47 14.22 5.71 -3.39
CA ARG A 47 14.63 5.57 -4.80
C ARG A 47 15.94 6.33 -5.13
N ARG A 48 16.18 7.47 -4.49
CA ARG A 48 17.36 8.31 -4.74
C ARG A 48 18.58 7.83 -3.95
N GLU A 49 18.36 7.37 -2.73
CA GLU A 49 19.43 6.99 -1.78
C GLU A 49 19.90 5.54 -1.96
N LEU A 50 18.99 4.61 -2.26
CA LEU A 50 19.30 3.18 -2.39
C LEU A 50 20.19 2.90 -3.61
N LYS A 51 20.87 1.75 -3.58
CA LYS A 51 21.75 1.27 -4.68
C LYS A 51 21.41 -0.17 -5.06
N GLY A 52 21.90 -0.59 -6.22
CA GLY A 52 21.83 -1.99 -6.65
C GLY A 52 20.39 -2.51 -6.79
N LYS A 53 20.12 -3.66 -6.16
CA LYS A 53 18.83 -4.36 -6.25
C LYS A 53 17.70 -3.55 -5.62
N ASP A 54 17.93 -2.94 -4.47
CA ASP A 54 16.89 -2.26 -3.70
C ASP A 54 16.41 -0.99 -4.41
N LYS A 55 17.33 -0.27 -5.06
CA LYS A 55 16.97 0.86 -5.94
C LYS A 55 16.06 0.42 -7.10
N ARG A 56 16.38 -0.72 -7.72
CA ARG A 56 15.52 -1.27 -8.79
C ARG A 56 14.14 -1.61 -8.23
N ALA A 57 14.09 -2.20 -7.04
CA ALA A 57 12.81 -2.58 -6.44
C ALA A 57 11.94 -1.35 -6.13
N ALA A 58 12.51 -0.31 -5.51
CA ALA A 58 11.84 0.96 -5.26
C ALA A 58 11.34 1.62 -6.56
N ASN A 59 12.14 1.60 -7.63
CA ASN A 59 11.73 2.15 -8.93
C ASN A 59 10.53 1.43 -9.54
N VAL A 60 10.50 0.09 -9.45
CA VAL A 60 9.38 -0.71 -9.95
C VAL A 60 8.13 -0.40 -9.13
N GLY A 61 8.23 -0.41 -7.80
CA GLY A 61 7.14 -0.05 -6.90
C GLY A 61 6.56 1.34 -7.18
N TYR A 62 7.44 2.33 -7.30
CA TYR A 62 7.05 3.72 -7.58
C TYR A 62 6.37 3.87 -8.94
N SER A 63 6.92 3.25 -9.99
CA SER A 63 6.33 3.27 -11.33
C SER A 63 4.95 2.60 -11.35
N LEU A 64 4.81 1.49 -10.62
CA LEU A 64 3.54 0.78 -10.51
C LEU A 64 2.48 1.63 -9.80
N LEU A 65 2.83 2.24 -8.66
CA LEU A 65 1.94 3.14 -7.94
C LEU A 65 1.49 4.31 -8.82
N LEU A 66 2.41 4.96 -9.53
CA LEU A 66 2.07 6.06 -10.45
C LEU A 66 1.11 5.61 -11.55
N ARG A 67 1.34 4.43 -12.14
CA ARG A 67 0.44 3.85 -13.15
C ARG A 67 -0.99 3.74 -12.60
N TYR A 68 -1.16 3.17 -11.42
CA TYR A 68 -2.48 3.04 -10.79
C TYR A 68 -3.11 4.37 -10.41
N LEU A 69 -2.30 5.34 -9.92
CA LEU A 69 -2.80 6.68 -9.61
C LEU A 69 -3.33 7.41 -10.85
N GLN A 70 -2.64 7.27 -12.00
CA GLN A 70 -3.05 7.85 -13.28
C GLN A 70 -4.33 7.21 -13.84
N HIS A 71 -4.52 5.90 -13.64
CA HIS A 71 -5.70 5.18 -14.13
C HIS A 71 -7.02 5.54 -13.43
N ASN A 72 -7.00 6.28 -12.31
CA ASN A 72 -8.25 6.77 -11.70
C ASN A 72 -8.91 7.92 -12.47
N ALA A 73 -8.23 8.50 -13.46
CA ALA A 73 -8.62 9.76 -14.10
C ALA A 73 -9.57 9.58 -15.30
N SER A 74 -9.71 8.39 -15.88
CA SER A 74 -10.65 8.16 -16.99
C SER A 74 -12.03 7.73 -16.45
N GLU A 75 -12.89 8.71 -16.17
CA GLU A 75 -14.31 8.47 -15.85
C GLU A 75 -15.02 7.61 -16.92
N GLN A 76 -14.51 7.66 -18.16
CA GLN A 76 -15.01 6.94 -19.34
C GLN A 76 -14.45 5.52 -19.50
N GLU A 77 -13.44 5.11 -18.72
CA GLU A 77 -12.88 3.75 -18.69
C GLU A 77 -13.03 3.10 -17.31
N GLN A 78 -14.11 3.44 -16.59
CA GLN A 78 -14.52 2.64 -15.44
C GLN A 78 -14.95 1.26 -15.93
N ILE A 79 -13.99 0.38 -16.16
CA ILE A 79 -14.22 -1.06 -16.25
C ILE A 79 -14.86 -1.44 -14.91
N PRO A 80 -16.14 -1.84 -14.89
CA PRO A 80 -16.81 -2.19 -13.65
C PRO A 80 -16.09 -3.39 -13.03
N GLY A 81 -15.30 -3.17 -11.97
CA GLY A 81 -14.42 -4.24 -11.49
C GLY A 81 -13.12 -3.75 -10.85
N ARG A 82 -12.54 -2.66 -11.38
CA ARG A 82 -11.21 -2.22 -10.92
C ARG A 82 -11.19 -1.57 -9.55
N CYS A 83 -10.04 -1.70 -8.89
CA CYS A 83 -9.73 -0.95 -7.68
C CYS A 83 -9.42 0.52 -8.00
N LYS A 84 -9.83 1.41 -7.09
CA LYS A 84 -9.47 2.83 -7.07
C LYS A 84 -8.27 3.02 -6.15
N VAL A 85 -7.23 3.69 -6.61
CA VAL A 85 -6.03 4.01 -5.80
C VAL A 85 -6.00 5.49 -5.49
N THR A 86 -5.92 5.88 -4.21
CA THR A 86 -5.90 7.31 -3.84
C THR A 86 -4.72 7.66 -2.96
N LEU A 87 -4.26 8.90 -3.08
CA LEU A 87 -3.35 9.50 -2.12
C LEU A 87 -4.17 10.11 -0.98
N ASN A 88 -3.85 9.73 0.24
CA ASN A 88 -4.42 10.35 1.43
C ASN A 88 -3.44 11.39 1.97
N GLU A 89 -3.93 12.62 2.10
CA GLU A 89 -3.17 13.77 2.60
C GLU A 89 -3.24 13.94 4.12
N ALA A 90 -3.61 12.90 4.88
CA ALA A 90 -3.57 12.92 6.32
C ALA A 90 -2.19 13.42 6.79
N ASP A 91 -2.22 14.48 7.61
CA ASP A 91 -1.02 15.12 8.11
C ASP A 91 -0.34 14.20 9.13
N VAL A 92 0.97 14.13 9.02
CA VAL A 92 1.82 13.35 9.93
C VAL A 92 1.95 14.08 11.27
N GLY A 93 1.77 15.41 11.31
CA GLY A 93 1.90 16.19 12.54
C GLY A 93 3.19 15.84 13.29
N GLU A 94 3.06 15.49 14.57
CA GLU A 94 4.17 14.94 15.39
C GLU A 94 4.21 13.40 15.42
N MET A 95 3.24 12.72 14.79
CA MET A 95 3.11 11.26 14.81
C MET A 95 4.12 10.62 13.86
N ASN A 96 4.53 9.38 14.15
CA ASN A 96 5.30 8.62 13.16
C ASN A 96 4.38 7.97 12.12
N THR A 97 4.94 7.50 11.01
CA THR A 97 4.18 6.87 9.90
C THR A 97 3.32 5.70 10.39
N ASP A 98 3.84 4.86 11.28
CA ASP A 98 3.11 3.69 11.83
C ASP A 98 1.87 4.11 12.63
N GLU A 99 1.99 5.15 13.46
CA GLU A 99 0.89 5.70 14.25
C GLU A 99 -0.18 6.31 13.34
N LEU A 100 0.24 7.03 12.29
CA LEU A 100 -0.67 7.57 11.30
C LEU A 100 -1.39 6.46 10.52
N ILE A 101 -0.68 5.39 10.13
CA ILE A 101 -1.29 4.22 9.48
C ILE A 101 -2.36 3.61 10.40
N LEU A 102 -2.04 3.41 11.69
CA LEU A 102 -2.97 2.85 12.65
C LEU A 102 -4.21 3.74 12.83
N GLU A 103 -4.02 5.06 13.00
CA GLU A 103 -5.13 6.00 13.16
C GLU A 103 -6.05 5.98 11.93
N VAL A 104 -5.48 6.10 10.74
CA VAL A 104 -6.26 6.12 9.49
C VAL A 104 -6.95 4.78 9.26
N ALA A 105 -6.30 3.66 9.56
CA ALA A 105 -6.88 2.33 9.45
C ALA A 105 -8.08 2.15 10.38
N VAL A 106 -7.97 2.56 11.65
CA VAL A 106 -9.07 2.52 12.62
C VAL A 106 -10.21 3.43 12.18
N LYS A 107 -9.92 4.68 11.81
CA LYS A 107 -10.94 5.66 11.41
C LYS A 107 -11.73 5.22 10.19
N ARG A 108 -11.09 4.53 9.24
CA ARG A 108 -11.72 4.04 8.00
C ARG A 108 -12.22 2.61 8.08
N ASN A 109 -11.93 1.88 9.15
CA ASN A 109 -12.09 0.44 9.24
C ASN A 109 -11.45 -0.28 8.03
N ALA A 110 -10.24 0.16 7.69
CA ALA A 110 -9.49 -0.30 6.52
C ALA A 110 -8.44 -1.34 6.94
N ALA A 111 -8.25 -2.36 6.11
CA ALA A 111 -7.15 -3.30 6.29
C ALA A 111 -5.80 -2.60 6.06
N VAL A 112 -4.69 -3.24 6.47
CA VAL A 112 -3.34 -2.70 6.22
C VAL A 112 -2.46 -3.77 5.58
N LEU A 113 -1.89 -3.44 4.42
CA LEU A 113 -0.83 -4.21 3.80
C LEU A 113 0.52 -3.72 4.34
N THR A 114 1.15 -4.52 5.20
CA THR A 114 2.49 -4.26 5.74
C THR A 114 3.25 -5.57 5.94
N ILE A 115 4.58 -5.49 5.83
CA ILE A 115 5.49 -6.59 6.17
C ILE A 115 6.12 -6.40 7.56
N ASP A 116 5.85 -5.30 8.26
CA ASP A 116 6.41 -5.00 9.58
C ASP A 116 5.66 -5.75 10.69
N GLU A 117 6.36 -6.64 11.38
CA GLU A 117 5.80 -7.46 12.45
C GLU A 117 5.36 -6.65 13.69
N PRO A 118 6.12 -5.66 14.19
CA PRO A 118 5.65 -4.74 15.23
C PRO A 118 4.33 -4.05 14.90
N LEU A 119 4.17 -3.51 13.69
CA LEU A 119 2.97 -2.82 13.23
C LEU A 119 1.79 -3.79 13.11
N LYS A 120 2.00 -4.99 12.54
CA LYS A 120 0.97 -6.05 12.51
C LYS A 120 0.41 -6.34 13.90
N ARG A 121 1.29 -6.48 14.91
CA ARG A 121 0.84 -6.72 16.30
C ARG A 121 -0.03 -5.60 16.85
N LYS A 122 0.30 -4.34 16.54
CA LYS A 122 -0.52 -3.18 16.93
C LYS A 122 -1.89 -3.21 16.24
N LEU A 123 -1.91 -3.50 14.93
CA LEU A 123 -3.13 -3.59 14.12
C LEU A 123 -4.05 -4.71 14.58
N THR A 124 -3.52 -5.91 14.83
CA THR A 124 -4.32 -7.04 15.33
C THR A 124 -4.95 -6.72 16.69
N LYS A 125 -4.21 -6.07 17.61
CA LYS A 125 -4.76 -5.62 18.90
C LYS A 125 -5.88 -4.60 18.74
N ALA A 126 -5.83 -3.79 17.69
CA ALA A 126 -6.87 -2.82 17.34
C ALA A 126 -8.04 -3.43 16.52
N GLY A 127 -8.03 -4.75 16.26
CA GLY A 127 -9.06 -5.43 15.47
C GLY A 127 -8.98 -5.14 13.96
N ILE A 128 -7.84 -4.65 13.48
CA ILE A 128 -7.62 -4.31 12.08
C ILE A 128 -7.06 -5.52 11.32
N VAL A 129 -7.69 -5.83 10.19
CA VAL A 129 -7.25 -6.89 9.26
C VAL A 129 -5.90 -6.52 8.65
N THR A 130 -5.00 -7.50 8.60
CA THR A 130 -3.68 -7.34 8.01
C THR A 130 -3.59 -8.13 6.71
N VAL A 131 -3.02 -7.51 5.67
CA VAL A 131 -2.70 -8.16 4.40
C VAL A 131 -1.20 -8.41 4.36
N TYR A 132 -0.79 -9.59 3.92
CA TYR A 132 0.61 -10.00 3.86
C TYR A 132 0.92 -10.81 2.61
N LEU A 133 2.21 -10.84 2.23
CA LEU A 133 2.71 -11.65 1.12
C LEU A 133 2.90 -13.11 1.56
N ARG A 134 2.20 -14.05 0.94
CA ARG A 134 2.38 -15.50 1.15
C ARG A 134 3.16 -16.11 -0.01
N GLY A 135 4.13 -16.96 0.33
CA GLY A 135 4.87 -17.76 -0.65
C GLY A 135 5.64 -16.94 -1.68
N LYS A 136 5.85 -15.64 -1.43
CA LYS A 136 6.49 -14.69 -2.35
C LYS A 136 5.79 -14.55 -3.71
N SER A 137 4.50 -14.86 -3.78
CA SER A 137 3.75 -14.90 -5.04
C SER A 137 2.35 -14.31 -4.99
N ARG A 138 1.72 -14.26 -3.82
CA ARG A 138 0.33 -13.79 -3.68
C ARG A 138 0.07 -13.10 -2.35
N LEU A 139 -0.94 -12.23 -2.29
CA LEU A 139 -1.40 -11.63 -1.04
C LEU A 139 -2.49 -12.48 -0.38
N GLU A 140 -2.49 -12.50 0.94
CA GLU A 140 -3.54 -13.06 1.80
C GLU A 140 -3.85 -12.11 2.96
N GLU A 141 -4.98 -12.32 3.63
CA GLU A 141 -5.44 -11.49 4.75
C GLU A 141 -5.73 -12.34 6.00
N SER A 142 -5.43 -11.78 7.17
CA SER A 142 -5.69 -12.36 8.49
C SER A 142 -6.12 -11.30 9.51
#